data_AF-A0AAX6BNE8-F1
#
_entry.id   AF-A0AAX6BNE8-F1
#
_cell.length_a   1.000
_cell.length_b   1.000
_cell.length_c   1.000
_cell.angle_alpha   90.00
_cell.angle_beta   90.00
_cell.angle_gamma   90.00
#
_symmetry.space_group_name_H-M   'P 1'
#
loop_
_entity.id
_entity.type
_entity.pdbx_description
1 polymer ?
#
loop_
_entity_poly.entity_id
_entity_poly.type
_entity_poly.pdbx_seq_one_letter_code
_entity_poly.pdbx_strand_id
1 'polypeptide(L)'
;MDELGKFFGVWSYPHQLLVFTHRFNSVDFAVIPVTLTLVYQFFSKWKIYWIASLIASAFIAFIGVLIFTFFHILWSILITDTKKAHLKRSA
;
A
#
# COMPACT_ATOMS: atom_id res chain seq x y z
N MET A 1 -14.44 2.41 -25.49
CA MET A 1 -13.83 3.59 -26.16
C MET A 1 -13.54 4.71 -25.15
N ASP A 2 -14.01 4.57 -23.91
CA ASP A 2 -13.95 5.59 -22.84
C ASP A 2 -12.64 5.58 -22.03
N GLU A 3 -11.85 4.51 -22.11
CA GLU A 3 -10.54 4.42 -21.43
C GLU A 3 -9.44 5.21 -22.15
N LEU A 4 -9.49 5.29 -23.50
CA LEU A 4 -8.51 6.04 -24.29
C LEU A 4 -8.58 7.55 -24.01
N GLY A 5 -9.79 8.12 -23.91
CA GLY A 5 -9.98 9.53 -23.58
C GLY A 5 -9.53 9.91 -22.16
N LYS A 6 -9.58 8.95 -21.23
CA LYS A 6 -9.10 9.12 -19.85
C LYS A 6 -7.57 9.07 -19.77
N PHE A 7 -6.93 8.23 -20.57
CA PHE A 7 -5.47 8.10 -20.64
C PHE A 7 -4.80 9.34 -21.27
N PHE A 8 -5.44 9.96 -22.27
CA PHE A 8 -4.93 11.16 -22.94
C PHE A 8 -5.41 12.49 -22.31
N GLY A 9 -6.17 12.46 -21.22
CA GLY A 9 -6.59 13.66 -20.48
C GLY A 9 -7.69 14.50 -21.16
N VAL A 10 -8.44 13.92 -22.10
CA VAL A 10 -9.43 14.63 -22.91
C VAL A 10 -10.81 14.69 -22.21
N TRP A 11 -11.08 13.81 -21.24
CA TRP A 11 -12.31 13.84 -20.44
C TRP A 11 -12.12 13.21 -19.05
N SER A 12 -12.54 13.91 -17.98
CA SER A 12 -12.62 13.37 -16.60
C SER A 12 -14.06 13.44 -16.07
N TYR A 13 -14.51 12.41 -15.36
CA TYR A 13 -15.85 12.37 -14.75
C TYR A 13 -15.89 13.24 -13.49
N PRO A 14 -16.89 14.11 -13.33
CA PRO A 14 -16.93 15.08 -12.23
C PRO A 14 -17.14 14.45 -10.83
N HIS A 15 -17.62 13.21 -10.75
CA HIS A 15 -17.83 12.49 -9.50
C HIS A 15 -17.14 11.12 -9.52
N GLN A 16 -15.82 11.14 -9.28
CA GLN A 16 -15.10 9.97 -8.77
C GLN A 16 -15.22 9.99 -7.25
N LEU A 17 -15.85 8.96 -6.65
CA LEU A 17 -16.06 8.92 -5.19
C LEU A 17 -14.77 9.16 -4.40
N LEU A 18 -13.59 8.77 -4.93
CA LEU A 18 -12.29 9.25 -4.49
C LEU A 18 -11.31 9.29 -5.68
N VAL A 19 -10.76 10.46 -5.99
CA VAL A 19 -9.69 10.68 -7.00
C VAL A 19 -8.31 10.20 -6.48
N PHE A 20 -8.20 9.93 -5.18
CA PHE A 20 -6.94 9.66 -4.49
C PHE A 20 -6.53 8.17 -4.45
N THR A 21 -7.39 7.28 -4.94
CA THR A 21 -7.28 5.83 -4.70
C THR A 21 -6.29 5.10 -5.61
N HIS A 22 -5.73 5.76 -6.63
CA HIS A 22 -4.80 5.07 -7.55
C HIS A 22 -3.52 4.57 -6.85
N ARG A 23 -3.16 5.16 -5.70
CA ARG A 23 -1.98 4.76 -4.90
C ARG A 23 -2.29 4.23 -3.50
N PHE A 24 -3.56 4.21 -3.07
CA PHE A 24 -3.91 3.70 -1.75
C PHE A 24 -4.00 2.18 -1.80
N ASN A 25 -3.05 1.49 -1.18
CA ASN A 25 -3.00 0.04 -1.19
C ASN A 25 -4.10 -0.52 -0.28
N SER A 26 -4.72 -1.65 -0.64
CA SER A 26 -5.74 -2.30 0.22
C SER A 26 -5.19 -2.63 1.61
N VAL A 27 -3.88 -2.84 1.70
CA VAL A 27 -3.15 -3.03 2.96
C VAL A 27 -3.26 -1.80 3.86
N ASP A 28 -3.12 -0.59 3.33
CA ASP A 28 -3.21 0.64 4.13
C ASP A 28 -4.60 0.78 4.75
N PHE A 29 -5.63 0.37 4.01
CA PHE A 29 -7.02 0.40 4.45
C PHE A 29 -7.32 -0.58 5.60
N ALA A 30 -6.62 -1.71 5.65
CA ALA A 30 -6.77 -2.69 6.73
C ALA A 30 -5.86 -2.37 7.92
N VAL A 31 -4.62 -1.93 7.66
CA VAL A 31 -3.60 -1.71 8.69
C VAL A 31 -3.95 -0.53 9.60
N ILE A 32 -4.50 0.56 9.07
CA ILE A 32 -4.87 1.74 9.86
C ILE A 32 -5.92 1.40 10.93
N PRO A 33 -7.12 0.87 10.60
CA PRO A 33 -8.13 0.56 11.62
C PRO A 33 -7.64 -0.52 12.60
N VAL A 34 -6.93 -1.55 12.12
CA VAL A 34 -6.39 -2.61 13.00
C VAL A 34 -5.39 -2.02 14.00
N THR A 35 -4.46 -1.18 13.56
CA THR A 35 -3.49 -0.53 14.44
C THR A 35 -4.18 0.35 15.48
N LEU A 36 -5.14 1.18 15.06
CA LEU A 36 -5.86 2.08 15.96
C LEU A 36 -6.66 1.31 17.03
N THR A 37 -7.29 0.18 16.66
CA THR A 37 -8.00 -0.67 17.62
C THR A 37 -7.05 -1.38 18.59
N LEU A 38 -5.89 -1.85 18.14
CA LEU A 38 -4.86 -2.44 19.01
C LEU A 38 -4.32 -1.42 20.00
N VAL A 39 -3.95 -0.22 19.55
CA VAL A 39 -3.46 0.84 20.44
C VAL A 39 -4.53 1.21 21.48
N TYR A 40 -5.81 1.21 21.08
CA TYR A 40 -6.92 1.46 21.99
C TYR A 40 -7.07 0.37 23.06
N GLN A 41 -6.89 -0.91 22.70
CA GLN A 41 -6.95 -2.02 23.64
C GLN A 41 -5.88 -1.93 24.74
N PHE A 42 -4.68 -1.45 24.42
CA PHE A 42 -3.59 -1.32 25.40
C PHE A 42 -3.68 -0.04 26.25
N PHE A 43 -4.23 1.04 25.70
CA PHE A 43 -4.27 2.35 26.38
C PHE A 43 -5.68 2.92 26.43
N SER A 44 -6.41 2.66 27.53
CA SER A 44 -7.76 3.22 27.72
C SER A 44 -7.79 4.72 28.06
N LYS A 45 -6.64 5.36 28.35
CA LYS A 45 -6.56 6.80 28.66
C LYS A 45 -6.34 7.62 27.39
N TRP A 46 -7.27 8.53 27.09
CA TRP A 46 -7.29 9.35 25.89
C TRP A 46 -5.96 10.07 25.58
N LYS A 47 -5.30 10.68 26.58
CA LYS A 47 -4.04 11.41 26.37
C LYS A 47 -2.89 10.50 25.92
N ILE A 48 -2.82 9.30 26.50
CA ILE A 48 -1.76 8.32 26.20
C ILE A 48 -2.04 7.64 24.87
N TYR A 49 -3.32 7.39 24.57
CA TYR A 49 -3.77 6.83 23.29
C TYR A 49 -3.27 7.65 22.09
N TRP A 50 -3.40 8.98 22.13
CA TRP A 50 -2.94 9.85 21.04
C TRP A 50 -1.43 9.77 20.82
N ILE A 51 -0.65 9.82 21.91
CA ILE A 51 0.81 9.75 21.84
C ILE A 51 1.26 8.37 21.32
N ALA A 52 0.66 7.29 21.84
CA ALA A 52 0.94 5.93 21.39
C ALA A 52 0.56 5.71 19.93
N SER A 53 -0.58 6.26 19.48
CA SER A 53 -1.02 6.17 18.08
C SER A 53 -0.07 6.90 17.14
N LEU A 54 0.43 8.07 17.55
CA LEU A 54 1.41 8.84 16.77
C LEU A 54 2.75 8.09 16.65
N ILE A 55 3.22 7.49 17.74
CA ILE A 55 4.43 6.65 17.74
C ILE A 55 4.21 5.42 16.85
N ALA A 56 3.09 4.72 16.99
CA ALA A 56 2.76 3.54 16.18
C ALA A 56 2.70 3.88 14.68
N SER A 57 2.11 5.02 14.32
CA SER A 57 2.09 5.51 12.95
C SER A 57 3.50 5.78 12.41
N ALA A 58 4.39 6.37 13.23
CA ALA A 58 5.78 6.60 12.83
C ALA A 58 6.53 5.28 12.60
N PHE A 59 6.32 4.28 13.47
CA PHE A 59 6.90 2.94 13.31
C PHE A 59 6.43 2.25 12.02
N ILE A 60 5.13 2.31 11.72
CA ILE A 60 4.56 1.71 10.50
C ILE A 60 5.09 2.42 9.25
N ALA A 61 5.20 3.75 9.28
CA ALA A 61 5.75 4.50 8.16
C ALA A 61 7.22 4.17 7.88
N PHE A 62 8.02 3.91 8.92
CA PHE A 62 9.44 3.63 8.76
C PHE A 62 9.75 2.15 8.45
N ILE A 63 9.10 1.23 9.18
CA ILE A 63 9.36 -0.21 9.07
C ILE A 63 8.43 -0.85 8.03
N GLY A 64 7.14 -0.53 8.09
CA GLY A 64 6.12 -1.13 7.22
C GLY A 64 6.38 -0.84 5.74
N VAL A 65 6.70 0.42 5.41
CA VAL A 65 7.02 0.82 4.02
C VAL A 65 8.30 0.14 3.51
N LEU A 66 9.33 0.03 4.35
CA LEU A 66 10.59 -0.62 3.98
C LEU A 66 10.40 -2.11 3.69
N ILE A 67 9.68 -2.81 4.57
CA ILE A 67 9.36 -4.23 4.41
C ILE A 67 8.54 -4.45 3.13
N PHE A 68 7.52 -3.63 2.90
CA PHE A 68 6.65 -3.78 1.73
C PHE A 68 7.42 -3.55 0.43
N THR A 69 8.30 -2.55 0.40
CA THR A 69 9.17 -2.27 -0.74
C THR A 69 10.15 -3.41 -0.98
N PHE A 70 10.72 -3.98 0.09
CA PHE A 70 11.63 -5.12 -0.02
C PHE A 70 10.95 -6.35 -0.63
N PHE A 71 9.75 -6.71 -0.15
CA PHE A 71 8.98 -7.83 -0.71
C PHE A 71 8.59 -7.61 -2.17
N HIS A 72 8.18 -6.39 -2.53
CA HIS A 72 7.84 -6.06 -3.91
C HIS A 72 9.04 -6.24 -4.85
N ILE A 73 10.22 -5.75 -4.44
CA ILE A 73 11.45 -5.88 -5.22
C ILE A 73 11.89 -7.36 -5.30
N LEU A 74 11.87 -8.09 -4.19
CA LEU A 74 12.24 -9.50 -4.13
C LEU A 74 11.37 -10.35 -5.06
N TRP A 75 10.05 -10.15 -5.01
CA TRP A 75 9.09 -10.84 -5.87
C TRP A 75 9.36 -10.55 -7.35
N SER A 76 9.62 -9.29 -7.68
CA SER A 76 9.93 -8.85 -9.06
C SER A 76 11.21 -9.53 -9.60
N ILE A 77 12.26 -9.63 -8.78
CA ILE A 77 13.52 -10.30 -9.14
C ILE A 77 13.29 -11.79 -9.37
N LEU A 78 12.58 -12.47 -8.46
CA LEU A 78 12.29 -13.90 -8.57
C LEU A 78 11.51 -14.24 -9.86
N ILE A 79 10.52 -13.43 -10.21
CA ILE A 79 9.76 -13.58 -11.47
C ILE A 79 10.67 -13.43 -12.69
N THR A 80 11.65 -12.54 -12.61
CA THR A 80 12.56 -12.26 -13.72
C THR A 80 13.52 -13.43 -13.93
N ASP A 81 14.06 -14.00 -12.85
CA ASP A 81 14.97 -15.15 -12.91
C ASP A 81 14.27 -16.44 -13.35
N THR A 82 13.05 -16.68 -12.86
CA THR A 82 12.25 -17.83 -13.33
C THR A 82 11.97 -17.75 -14.82
N LYS A 83 11.55 -16.58 -15.34
CA LYS A 83 11.32 -16.38 -16.78
C LYS A 83 12.58 -16.61 -17.60
N LYS A 84 13.75 -16.12 -17.16
CA LYS A 84 15.03 -16.36 -17.86
C LYS A 84 15.41 -17.84 -17.90
N ALA A 85 15.19 -18.58 -16.80
CA ALA A 85 15.47 -20.00 -16.73
C ALA A 85 14.60 -20.83 -17.70
N HIS A 86 13.33 -20.47 -17.87
CA HIS A 86 12.44 -21.12 -18.84
C HIS A 86 12.85 -20.83 -20.29
N LEU A 87 13.28 -19.61 -20.59
CA LEU A 87 13.73 -19.23 -21.94
C LEU A 87 14.99 -20.00 -22.35
N LYS A 88 15.96 -20.16 -21.44
CA LYS A 88 17.20 -20.92 -21.69
C LYS A 88 16.98 -22.43 -21.86
N ARG A 89 15.86 -22.98 -21.38
CA ARG A 89 15.50 -24.40 -21.60
C ARG A 89 14.76 -24.65 -22.92
N SER A 90 14.28 -23.59 -23.57
CA SER A 90 13.47 -23.67 -24.80
C SER A 90 14.27 -23.28 -26.06
N ALA A 91 15.54 -22.90 -25.89
CA ALA A 91 16.52 -22.60 -26.93
C ALA A 91 17.61 -23.67 -26.91
#